data_AF-A0A661TV10-F1
#
_entry.id   AF-A0A661TV10-F1
#
_cell.length_a   1.000
_cell.length_b   1.000
_cell.length_c   1.000
_cell.angle_alpha   90.00
_cell.angle_beta   90.00
_cell.angle_gamma   90.00
#
_symmetry.space_group_name_H-M   'P 1'
#
loop_
_entity.id
_entity.type
_entity.pdbx_description
1 polymer ?
#
loop_
_entity_poly.entity_id
_entity_poly.type
_entity_poly.pdbx_seq_one_letter_code
_entity_poly.pdbx_strand_id
1 'polypeptide(L)'
;MDRKTYTIDATGKPLGRLAVEIVKILRGKNKTDFDPSRDMGDVVVVKNVEKIKFTGKKLKQKIYLKHSGYIGGLKEIPLERLFEKNPKEVLRKAVWGMLPKNKLRKKMIKRLKII
;
A
#
# COMPACT_ATOMS: atom_id res chain seq x y z
N MET A 1 -1.15 -12.91 -20.78
CA MET A 1 -0.72 -13.27 -19.40
C MET A 1 -1.92 -13.17 -18.51
N ASP A 2 -2.47 -14.31 -18.11
CA ASP A 2 -3.57 -14.37 -17.16
C ASP A 2 -3.08 -13.96 -15.78
N ARG A 3 -3.73 -12.93 -15.23
CA ARG A 3 -3.44 -12.44 -13.89
C ARG A 3 -4.49 -13.00 -12.95
N LYS A 4 -4.03 -13.71 -11.92
CA LYS A 4 -4.94 -14.21 -10.88
C LYS A 4 -5.39 -13.03 -10.01
N THR A 5 -6.61 -13.11 -9.50
CA THR A 5 -7.12 -12.12 -8.54
C THR A 5 -7.06 -12.72 -7.15
N TYR A 6 -6.32 -12.08 -6.25
CA TYR A 6 -6.20 -12.47 -4.84
C TYR A 6 -7.07 -11.56 -4.01
N THR A 7 -7.90 -12.14 -3.14
CA THR A 7 -8.68 -11.38 -2.16
C THR A 7 -8.05 -11.53 -0.79
N ILE A 8 -7.76 -10.42 -0.12
CA ILE A 8 -7.14 -10.39 1.21
C ILE A 8 -8.04 -9.61 2.17
N ASP A 9 -8.37 -10.22 3.31
CA ASP A 9 -9.00 -9.51 4.43
C ASP A 9 -7.93 -8.82 5.29
N ALA A 10 -8.13 -7.53 5.54
CA ALA A 10 -7.24 -6.69 6.33
C ALA A 10 -7.57 -6.67 7.83
N THR A 11 -8.69 -7.26 8.24
CA THR A 11 -9.18 -7.26 9.63
C THR A 11 -8.14 -7.82 10.61
N GLY A 12 -7.77 -7.04 11.62
CA GLY A 12 -6.84 -7.45 12.67
C GLY A 12 -5.37 -7.61 12.24
N LYS A 13 -5.07 -7.45 10.94
CA LYS A 13 -3.71 -7.59 10.43
C LYS A 13 -2.89 -6.32 10.66
N PRO A 14 -1.60 -6.43 11.06
CA PRO A 14 -0.71 -5.29 11.15
C PRO A 14 -0.47 -4.66 9.77
N LEU A 15 -0.66 -3.34 9.63
CA LEU A 15 -0.53 -2.60 8.37
C LEU A 15 0.74 -2.97 7.58
N GLY A 16 1.90 -2.98 8.25
CA GLY A 16 3.19 -3.21 7.61
C GLY A 16 3.34 -4.62 7.06
N ARG A 17 2.91 -5.64 7.83
CA ARG A 17 3.00 -7.05 7.41
C ARG A 17 2.07 -7.33 6.23
N LEU A 18 0.84 -6.81 6.32
CA LEU A 18 -0.13 -6.88 5.23
C LEU A 18 0.41 -6.21 3.95
N ALA A 19 1.02 -5.03 4.06
CA ALA A 19 1.58 -4.33 2.90
C ALA A 19 2.71 -5.14 2.22
N VAL A 20 3.56 -5.83 2.99
CA VAL A 20 4.64 -6.68 2.44
C VAL A 20 4.07 -7.85 1.65
N GLU A 21 3.06 -8.54 2.19
CA GLU A 21 2.37 -9.64 1.50
C GLU A 21 1.75 -9.16 0.18
N ILE A 22 1.04 -8.02 0.22
CA ILE A 22 0.45 -7.41 -0.97
C ILE A 22 1.53 -7.10 -2.02
N VAL A 23 2.67 -6.52 -1.63
CA VAL A 23 3.77 -6.19 -2.55
C VAL A 23 4.39 -7.43 -3.19
N LYS A 24 4.54 -8.53 -2.45
CA LYS A 24 5.05 -9.79 -3.00
C LYS A 24 4.17 -10.27 -4.17
N ILE A 25 2.85 -10.24 -3.99
CA ILE A 25 1.88 -10.65 -5.01
C ILE A 25 1.84 -9.64 -6.18
N LEU A 26 1.80 -8.33 -5.86
CA LEU A 26 1.79 -7.28 -6.88
C LEU A 26 3.08 -7.27 -7.72
N ARG A 27 4.23 -7.69 -7.18
CA ARG A 27 5.46 -7.82 -7.96
C ARG A 27 5.55 -9.15 -8.71
N GLY A 28 4.77 -10.16 -8.33
CA GLY A 28 4.89 -11.51 -8.88
C GLY A 28 6.01 -12.34 -8.25
N LYS A 29 6.55 -11.92 -7.09
CA LYS A 29 7.62 -12.66 -6.38
C LYS A 29 7.17 -14.03 -5.84
N ASN A 30 5.87 -14.29 -5.86
CA ASN A 30 5.25 -15.57 -5.55
C ASN A 30 5.29 -16.57 -6.71
N LYS A 31 5.66 -16.13 -7.92
CA LYS A 31 5.74 -16.99 -9.10
C LYS A 31 7.18 -17.33 -9.43
N THR A 32 7.38 -18.52 -10.00
CA THR A 32 8.70 -19.03 -10.43
C THR A 32 9.23 -18.29 -11.66
N ASP A 33 8.34 -17.74 -12.48
CA ASP A 33 8.66 -16.96 -13.68
C ASP A 33 8.94 -15.47 -13.39
N PHE A 34 9.23 -15.11 -12.13
CA PHE A 34 9.46 -13.72 -11.74
C PHE A 34 10.67 -13.11 -12.47
N ASP A 35 10.40 -12.04 -13.21
CA ASP A 35 11.41 -11.21 -13.88
C ASP A 35 11.29 -9.76 -13.37
N PRO A 36 12.37 -9.15 -12.83
CA PRO A 36 12.33 -7.79 -12.30
C PRO A 36 12.10 -6.71 -13.37
N SER A 37 12.39 -6.99 -14.64
CA SER A 37 12.20 -6.09 -15.78
C SER A 37 10.76 -6.12 -16.33
N ARG A 38 10.04 -7.23 -16.13
CA ARG A 38 8.68 -7.43 -16.65
C ARG A 38 7.61 -7.30 -15.56
N ASP A 39 6.40 -6.91 -15.98
CA ASP A 39 5.27 -6.71 -15.07
C ASP A 39 4.37 -7.96 -14.96
N MET A 40 4.86 -8.96 -14.22
CA MET A 40 4.27 -10.31 -14.16
C MET A 40 3.40 -10.57 -12.90
N GLY A 41 3.23 -9.56 -12.06
CA GLY A 41 2.43 -9.65 -10.85
C GLY A 41 0.92 -9.78 -11.07
N ASP A 42 0.24 -10.16 -9.99
CA ASP A 42 -1.19 -10.44 -9.97
C ASP A 42 -2.02 -9.24 -9.45
N VAL A 43 -3.34 -9.36 -9.53
CA VAL A 43 -4.28 -8.36 -9.01
C VAL A 43 -4.59 -8.68 -7.55
N VAL A 44 -4.55 -7.66 -6.70
CA VAL A 44 -4.85 -7.82 -5.27
C VAL A 44 -6.05 -6.96 -4.91
N VAL A 45 -7.07 -7.59 -4.36
CA VAL A 45 -8.28 -6.97 -3.82
C VAL A 45 -8.20 -7.05 -2.30
N VAL A 46 -8.18 -5.91 -1.63
CA VAL A 46 -8.16 -5.85 -0.17
C VAL A 46 -9.53 -5.41 0.34
N LYS A 47 -10.07 -6.13 1.33
CA LYS A 47 -11.33 -5.83 2.01
C LYS A 47 -11.09 -5.37 3.46
N ASN A 48 -12.06 -4.67 4.05
CA ASN A 48 -12.10 -4.29 5.47
C ASN A 48 -10.88 -3.49 5.96
N VAL A 49 -10.37 -2.56 5.14
CA VAL A 49 -9.16 -1.77 5.46
C VAL A 49 -9.36 -0.88 6.70
N GLU A 50 -10.60 -0.54 7.03
CA GLU A 50 -11.00 0.17 8.26
C GLU A 50 -10.64 -0.59 9.55
N LYS A 51 -10.53 -1.93 9.48
CA LYS A 51 -10.25 -2.79 10.64
C LYS A 51 -8.78 -3.18 10.76
N ILE A 52 -7.88 -2.45 10.10
CA ILE A 52 -6.44 -2.69 10.19
C ILE A 52 -5.91 -2.38 11.59
N LYS A 53 -5.01 -3.24 12.06
CA LYS A 53 -4.35 -3.06 13.35
C LYS A 53 -3.08 -2.22 13.23
N PHE A 54 -2.96 -1.21 14.09
CA PHE A 54 -1.72 -0.49 14.33
C PHE A 54 -1.10 -0.97 15.65
N THR A 55 0.22 -1.17 15.66
CA THR A 55 0.93 -1.60 16.88
C THR A 55 1.44 -0.40 17.67
N GLY A 56 1.31 -0.45 19.00
CA GLY A 56 1.78 0.59 19.91
C GLY A 56 1.09 1.94 19.71
N LYS A 57 1.83 3.04 19.94
CA LYS A 57 1.32 4.42 19.83
C LYS A 57 1.39 5.00 18.41
N LYS A 58 1.65 4.16 17.39
CA LYS A 58 1.89 4.59 16.01
C LYS A 58 0.71 5.35 15.40
N LEU A 59 -0.52 4.99 15.76
CA LEU A 59 -1.73 5.66 15.26
C LEU A 59 -1.68 7.17 15.55
N LYS A 60 -1.26 7.53 16.77
CA LYS A 60 -1.21 8.92 17.26
C LYS A 60 0.10 9.63 16.92
N GLN A 61 1.22 8.90 16.90
CA GLN A 61 2.55 9.50 16.74
C GLN A 61 3.00 9.63 15.28
N LYS A 62 2.44 8.85 14.35
CA LYS A 62 2.90 8.87 12.97
C LYS A 62 2.31 10.06 12.23
N ILE A 63 3.18 10.86 11.61
CA ILE A 63 2.80 12.01 10.79
C ILE A 63 3.20 11.75 9.34
N TYR A 64 2.29 12.05 8.41
CA TYR A 64 2.58 12.10 6.99
C TYR A 64 2.93 13.52 6.58
N LEU A 65 4.13 13.70 6.07
CA LEU A 65 4.61 14.98 5.57
C LEU A 65 4.41 15.05 4.05
N LYS A 66 3.95 16.20 3.56
CA LYS A 66 3.88 16.52 2.14
C LYS A 66 4.29 17.97 1.95
N HIS A 67 5.23 18.22 1.05
CA HIS A 67 5.63 19.58 0.67
C HIS A 67 4.98 19.97 -0.67
N SER A 68 4.53 21.21 -0.80
CA SER A 68 3.96 21.73 -2.06
C SER A 68 5.03 22.12 -3.08
N GLY A 69 6.24 22.47 -2.63
CA GLY A 69 7.34 22.98 -3.46
C GLY A 69 7.64 24.48 -3.24
N TYR A 70 6.70 25.22 -2.63
CA TYR A 70 6.87 26.63 -2.27
C TYR A 70 7.42 26.80 -0.85
N ILE A 71 8.07 27.94 -0.57
CA ILE A 71 8.50 28.31 0.79
C ILE A 71 7.31 28.28 1.74
N GLY A 72 7.49 27.67 2.92
CA GLY A 72 6.43 27.46 3.92
C GLY A 72 5.36 26.42 3.52
N GLY A 73 5.58 25.68 2.42
CA GLY A 73 4.61 24.75 1.84
C GLY A 73 4.52 23.37 2.50
N LEU A 74 5.02 23.20 3.72
CA LEU A 74 5.00 21.93 4.45
C LEU A 74 3.59 21.67 5.01
N LYS A 75 3.03 20.52 4.67
CA LYS A 75 1.76 20.04 5.21
C LYS A 75 1.99 18.76 6.00
N GLU A 76 1.52 18.77 7.23
CA GLU A 76 1.60 17.65 8.15
C GLU A 76 0.20 17.06 8.36
N ILE A 77 0.08 15.76 8.20
CA ILE A 77 -1.19 15.05 8.36
C ILE A 77 -0.97 13.90 9.34
N PRO A 78 -1.55 13.96 10.56
CA PRO A 78 -1.53 12.84 11.49
C PRO A 78 -2.12 11.58 10.86
N LEU A 79 -1.52 10.42 11.13
CA LEU A 79 -1.99 9.13 10.64
C LEU A 79 -3.43 8.86 11.08
N GLU A 80 -3.77 9.15 12.33
CA GLU A 80 -5.14 9.03 12.88
C GLU A 80 -6.16 9.77 12.01
N ARG A 81 -5.94 11.07 11.78
CA ARG A 81 -6.79 11.90 10.92
C ARG A 81 -6.86 11.40 9.47
N LEU A 82 -5.75 10.93 8.92
CA LEU A 82 -5.74 10.36 7.56
C LEU A 82 -6.53 9.05 7.49
N PHE A 83 -6.43 8.22 8.54
CA PHE A 83 -7.09 6.93 8.62
C PHE A 83 -8.61 7.09 8.77
N GLU A 84 -9.06 8.03 9.60
CA GLU A 84 -10.48 8.37 9.74
C GLU A 84 -11.07 8.89 8.42
N LYS A 85 -10.35 9.78 7.73
CA LYS A 85 -10.84 10.38 6.47
C LYS A 85 -10.80 9.41 5.30
N ASN A 86 -9.71 8.65 5.16
CA ASN A 86 -9.51 7.74 4.03
C ASN A 86 -8.54 6.60 4.42
N PRO A 87 -9.05 5.50 4.99
CA PRO A 87 -8.22 4.37 5.41
C PRO A 87 -7.55 3.67 4.22
N LYS A 88 -8.18 3.72 3.03
CA LYS A 88 -7.64 3.15 1.79
C LYS A 88 -6.33 3.82 1.39
N GLU A 89 -6.25 5.14 1.57
CA GLU A 89 -5.05 5.94 1.25
C GLU A 89 -3.86 5.54 2.14
N VAL A 90 -4.09 5.20 3.41
CA VAL A 90 -3.04 4.76 4.34
C VAL A 90 -2.37 3.47 3.83
N LEU A 91 -3.18 2.47 3.48
CA LEU A 91 -2.68 1.20 2.93
C LEU A 91 -2.01 1.42 1.57
N ARG A 92 -2.62 2.23 0.70
CA ARG A 92 -2.06 2.57 -0.61
C ARG A 92 -0.68 3.23 -0.49
N LYS A 93 -0.50 4.17 0.44
CA LYS A 93 0.79 4.82 0.72
C LYS A 93 1.83 3.83 1.24
N ALA A 94 1.43 2.91 2.13
CA ALA A 94 2.33 1.87 2.64
C ALA A 94 2.83 0.95 1.52
N VAL A 95 1.92 0.44 0.68
CA VAL A 95 2.26 -0.40 -0.49
C VAL A 95 3.10 0.37 -1.51
N TRP A 96 2.75 1.62 -1.81
CA TRP A 96 3.48 2.47 -2.75
C TRP A 96 4.94 2.71 -2.34
N GLY A 97 5.18 2.91 -1.03
CA GLY A 97 6.51 3.08 -0.48
C GLY A 97 7.39 1.82 -0.60
N MET A 98 6.78 0.64 -0.63
CA MET A 98 7.46 -0.66 -0.70
C MET A 98 7.68 -1.17 -2.14
N LEU A 99 7.07 -0.55 -3.15
CA LEU A 99 7.29 -0.89 -4.56
C LEU A 99 8.58 -0.25 -5.10
N PRO A 100 9.29 -0.90 -6.05
CA PRO A 100 10.51 -0.37 -6.65
C PRO A 100 10.24 0.98 -7.33
N LYS A 101 11.12 1.96 -7.13
CA LYS A 101 10.96 3.32 -7.67
C LYS A 101 11.32 3.37 -9.18
N ASN A 102 10.50 2.75 -10.02
CA ASN A 102 10.69 2.71 -11.48
C ASN A 102 9.40 3.06 -12.25
N LYS A 103 9.47 3.07 -13.58
CA LYS A 103 8.30 3.33 -14.46
C LYS A 103 7.18 2.31 -14.27
N LEU A 104 7.52 1.06 -13.91
CA LEU A 104 6.54 -0.03 -13.69
C LEU A 104 5.72 0.17 -12.41
N ARG A 105 6.25 0.88 -11.41
CA ARG A 105 5.56 1.15 -10.13
C ARG A 105 4.13 1.67 -10.32
N LYS A 106 3.95 2.60 -11.26
CA LYS A 106 2.63 3.19 -11.59
C LYS A 106 1.67 2.15 -12.18
N LYS A 107 2.18 1.15 -12.90
CA LYS A 107 1.38 0.04 -13.45
C LYS A 107 1.03 -0.96 -12.34
N MET A 108 2.00 -1.32 -11.51
CA MET A 108 1.82 -2.26 -10.39
C MET A 108 0.78 -1.77 -9.39
N ILE A 109 0.80 -0.50 -8.99
CA ILE A 109 -0.15 0.02 -8.00
C ILE A 109 -1.60 0.05 -8.52
N LYS A 110 -1.80 0.17 -9.84
CA LYS A 110 -3.15 0.16 -10.43
C LYS A 110 -3.85 -1.20 -10.27
N ARG A 111 -3.08 -2.28 -10.04
CA ARG A 111 -3.61 -3.61 -9.74
C ARG A 111 -4.01 -3.81 -8.29
N LEU A 112 -3.67 -2.87 -7.40
CA LEU A 112 -4.19 -2.87 -6.04
C LEU A 112 -5.59 -2.25 -6.04
N LYS A 113 -6.60 -3.07 -5.78
CA LYS A 113 -7.99 -2.65 -5.58
C LYS A 113 -8.30 -2.72 -4.09
N ILE A 114 -8.90 -1.67 -3.55
CA ILE A 114 -9.28 -1.59 -2.14
C ILE A 114 -10.78 -1.37 -2.06
N ILE A 115 -11.50 -2.36 -1.56
CA ILE A 115 -12.95 -2.38 -1.42
C ILE A 115 -13.31 -2.07 0.02
#